data_AF-A0A2D9SYN0-F1
#
_entry.id   AF-A0A2D9SYN0-F1
#
_cell.length_a   1.000
_cell.length_b   1.000
_cell.length_c   1.000
_cell.angle_alpha   90.00
_cell.angle_beta   90.00
_cell.angle_gamma   90.00
#
_symmetry.space_group_name_H-M   'P 1'
#
loop_
_entity.id
_entity.type
_entity.pdbx_description
1 polymer ?
#
loop_
_entity_poly.entity_id
_entity_poly.type
_entity_poly.pdbx_seq_one_letter_code
_entity_poly.pdbx_strand_id
1 'polypeptide(L)'
;MDDEAFARVAALEAENRELRDRLARIEERAEKSKKARRGFFSGLRLLIPIFDRNKVVKSFGTLTETLARFSGERSQWPDRDAIIDDARLFMEAVVRFLIRRRLFMLIFTILALAIPGMQVWLAFQQNHIVERQNAMFEIQVYDVVASSLTEGDRNARVMTGALMARTEPGFLEGVVRETFDPSLSEVYRPEGVDALQRRLEDAAHRGYLVRALDRAIPIRLAEADVDEVHGQLAAANALVIADAAARIPAVLRLGRPGAAIDGALAEQVDNYLVHVGSLLASDARLARAAGEEGAFWVRARPLFERLAPLRVEPDNAFSVAYQTMLEDFFIDLALEGEPGEPAALAGRTPEQALGEGLAKARAALGGLDWSGVTQVMAR
;
A
#
# COMPACT_ATOMS: atom_id res chain seq x y z
N MET A 1 -52.30 -4.73 34.08
CA MET A 1 -52.19 -4.69 32.61
C MET A 1 -51.50 -5.97 32.24
N ASP A 2 -52.26 -6.88 31.63
CA ASP A 2 -51.89 -8.29 31.51
C ASP A 2 -50.83 -8.51 30.44
N ASP A 3 -49.91 -9.45 30.68
CA ASP A 3 -48.83 -9.83 29.75
C ASP A 3 -49.34 -10.20 28.35
N GLU A 4 -50.59 -10.65 28.25
CA GLU A 4 -51.28 -10.94 26.99
C GLU A 4 -51.53 -9.67 26.14
N ALA A 5 -51.75 -8.51 26.78
CA ALA A 5 -51.90 -7.24 26.10
C ALA A 5 -50.55 -6.74 25.54
N PHE A 6 -49.45 -6.93 26.28
CA PHE A 6 -48.10 -6.62 25.78
C PHE A 6 -47.70 -7.50 24.60
N ALA A 7 -47.98 -8.80 24.67
CA ALA A 7 -47.73 -9.72 23.57
C ALA A 7 -48.54 -9.34 22.31
N ARG A 8 -49.81 -8.92 22.47
CA ARG A 8 -50.64 -8.43 21.35
C ARG A 8 -50.11 -7.13 20.74
N VAL A 9 -49.69 -6.17 21.57
CA VAL A 9 -49.10 -4.91 21.07
C VAL A 9 -47.80 -5.19 20.31
N ALA A 10 -46.92 -6.03 20.85
CA ALA A 10 -45.67 -6.40 20.18
C ALA A 10 -45.91 -7.12 18.84
N ALA A 11 -46.90 -8.03 18.78
CA ALA A 11 -47.29 -8.70 17.54
C ALA A 11 -47.85 -7.72 16.49
N LEU A 12 -48.70 -6.79 16.92
CA LEU A 12 -49.26 -5.75 16.04
C LEU A 12 -48.19 -4.78 15.55
N GLU A 13 -47.19 -4.44 16.36
CA GLU A 13 -46.06 -3.59 15.94
C GLU A 13 -45.13 -4.29 14.95
N ALA A 14 -44.96 -5.61 15.07
CA ALA A 14 -44.22 -6.40 14.10
C ALA A 14 -44.96 -6.47 12.77
N GLU A 15 -46.28 -6.72 12.81
CA GLU A 15 -47.12 -6.74 11.62
C GLU A 15 -47.20 -5.35 10.96
N ASN A 16 -47.25 -4.26 11.73
CA ASN A 16 -47.24 -2.90 11.19
C ASN A 16 -45.91 -2.56 10.50
N ARG A 17 -44.79 -3.02 11.06
CA ARG A 17 -43.47 -2.88 10.42
C ARG A 17 -43.41 -3.67 9.11
N GLU A 18 -43.88 -4.90 9.11
CA GLU A 18 -43.91 -5.73 7.90
C GLU A 18 -44.82 -5.12 6.81
N LEU A 19 -45.99 -4.59 7.19
CA LEU A 19 -46.90 -3.94 6.27
C LEU A 19 -46.31 -2.64 5.68
N ARG A 20 -45.57 -1.86 6.48
CA ARG A 20 -44.85 -0.67 5.99
C ARG A 20 -43.75 -1.03 5.01
N ASP A 21 -43.00 -2.10 5.28
CA ASP A 21 -41.97 -2.59 4.36
C ASP A 21 -42.58 -3.12 3.05
N ARG A 22 -43.72 -3.81 3.13
CA ARG A 22 -44.47 -4.26 1.93
C ARG A 22 -45.00 -3.07 1.13
N LEU A 23 -45.52 -2.04 1.79
CA LEU A 23 -45.96 -0.79 1.16
C LEU A 23 -44.78 -0.09 0.46
N ALA A 24 -43.64 0.07 1.14
CA ALA A 24 -42.45 0.67 0.56
C ALA A 24 -41.96 -0.07 -0.69
N ARG A 25 -41.99 -1.42 -0.68
CA ARG A 25 -41.65 -2.24 -1.87
C ARG A 25 -42.66 -2.08 -3.01
N ILE A 26 -43.96 -1.96 -2.70
CA ILE A 26 -45.01 -1.74 -3.70
C ILE A 26 -44.89 -0.33 -4.29
N GLU A 27 -44.62 0.69 -3.46
CA GLU A 27 -44.39 2.05 -3.89
C GLU A 27 -43.13 2.17 -4.73
N GLU A 28 -42.04 1.50 -4.36
CA GLU A 28 -40.80 1.45 -5.16
C GLU A 28 -41.04 0.77 -6.52
N ARG A 29 -41.85 -0.31 -6.55
CA ARG A 29 -42.28 -0.95 -7.81
C ARG A 29 -43.21 -0.05 -8.62
N ALA A 30 -44.09 0.72 -7.98
CA ALA A 30 -44.97 1.69 -8.64
C ALA A 30 -44.19 2.89 -9.20
N GLU A 31 -43.18 3.37 -8.48
CA GLU A 31 -42.20 4.37 -8.90
C GLU A 31 -41.38 3.87 -10.10
N LYS A 32 -40.80 2.67 -10.01
CA LYS A 32 -40.04 2.04 -11.09
C LYS A 32 -40.90 1.79 -12.33
N SER A 33 -42.14 1.35 -12.16
CA SER A 33 -43.08 1.15 -13.28
C SER A 33 -43.62 2.48 -13.85
N LYS A 34 -43.79 3.54 -13.04
CA LYS A 34 -44.07 4.90 -13.53
C LYS A 34 -42.88 5.48 -14.31
N LYS A 35 -41.64 5.29 -13.84
CA LYS A 35 -40.41 5.66 -14.55
C LYS A 35 -40.26 4.88 -15.86
N ALA A 36 -40.53 3.58 -15.86
CA ALA A 36 -40.54 2.75 -17.07
C ALA A 36 -41.65 3.15 -18.05
N ARG A 37 -42.87 3.46 -17.58
CA ARG A 37 -43.97 3.99 -18.42
C ARG A 37 -43.63 5.36 -19.01
N ARG A 38 -43.01 6.27 -18.26
CA ARG A 38 -42.50 7.55 -18.79
C ARG A 38 -41.46 7.34 -19.90
N GLY A 39 -40.57 6.36 -19.75
CA GLY A 39 -39.61 5.96 -20.79
C GLY A 39 -40.25 5.32 -22.03
N PHE A 40 -41.33 4.55 -21.86
CA PHE A 40 -42.07 3.94 -22.95
C PHE A 40 -42.80 4.98 -23.82
N PHE A 41 -43.40 6.01 -23.20
CA PHE A 41 -44.03 7.13 -23.94
C PHE A 41 -42.99 8.07 -24.60
N SER A 42 -41.77 8.20 -24.06
CA SER A 42 -40.67 8.86 -24.80
C SER A 42 -40.14 7.99 -25.95
N GLY A 43 -40.21 6.65 -25.81
CA GLY A 43 -39.98 5.69 -26.89
C GLY A 43 -40.93 5.83 -28.08
N LEU A 44 -42.21 6.16 -27.82
CA LEU A 44 -43.16 6.48 -28.90
C LEU A 44 -42.82 7.78 -29.65
N ARG A 45 -42.20 8.76 -28.98
CA ARG A 45 -41.65 9.97 -29.65
C ARG A 45 -40.48 9.64 -30.58
N LEU A 46 -39.73 8.56 -30.32
CA LEU A 46 -38.70 8.07 -31.24
C LEU A 46 -39.29 7.45 -32.53
N LEU A 47 -40.60 7.16 -32.59
CA LEU A 47 -41.30 6.71 -33.81
C LEU A 47 -41.82 7.86 -34.70
N ILE A 48 -41.66 9.13 -34.28
CA ILE A 48 -41.98 10.33 -35.09
C ILE A 48 -41.33 10.35 -36.50
N PRO A 49 -40.12 9.79 -36.75
CA PRO A 49 -39.55 9.73 -38.09
C PRO A 49 -40.40 8.96 -39.11
N ILE A 50 -41.24 8.02 -38.65
CA ILE A 50 -42.19 7.28 -39.51
C ILE A 50 -43.33 8.23 -39.96
N PHE A 51 -43.76 9.15 -39.10
CA PHE A 51 -44.76 10.16 -39.42
C PHE A 51 -44.24 11.26 -40.38
N ASP A 52 -42.94 11.59 -40.35
CA ASP A 52 -42.32 12.55 -41.28
C ASP A 52 -42.11 11.97 -42.69
N ARG A 53 -41.92 10.65 -42.84
CA ARG A 53 -41.92 9.99 -44.17
C ARG A 53 -43.24 10.24 -44.91
N ASN A 54 -44.37 10.15 -44.21
CA ASN A 54 -45.67 10.47 -44.78
C ASN A 54 -45.77 11.93 -45.21
N LYS A 55 -45.15 12.86 -44.47
CA LYS A 55 -45.17 14.28 -44.80
C LYS A 55 -44.35 14.57 -46.06
N VAL A 56 -43.16 13.98 -46.20
CA VAL A 56 -42.33 14.08 -47.41
C VAL A 56 -43.06 13.48 -48.62
N VAL A 57 -43.64 12.28 -48.47
CA VAL A 57 -44.41 11.62 -49.54
C VAL A 57 -45.65 12.43 -49.93
N LYS A 58 -46.37 13.00 -48.95
CA LYS A 58 -47.56 13.81 -49.20
C LYS A 58 -47.22 15.14 -49.87
N SER A 59 -46.18 15.84 -49.42
CA SER A 59 -45.70 17.07 -50.07
C SER A 59 -45.17 16.83 -51.48
N PHE A 60 -44.53 15.68 -51.72
CA PHE A 60 -44.12 15.27 -53.06
C PHE A 60 -45.34 15.00 -53.95
N GLY A 61 -46.33 14.27 -53.42
CA GLY A 61 -47.61 14.01 -54.09
C GLY A 61 -48.31 15.30 -54.51
N THR A 62 -48.42 16.27 -53.60
CA THR A 62 -49.00 17.60 -53.88
C THR A 62 -48.21 18.35 -54.96
N LEU A 63 -46.88 18.37 -54.89
CA LEU A 63 -46.05 18.99 -55.93
C LEU A 63 -46.23 18.30 -57.30
N THR A 64 -46.30 16.97 -57.33
CA THR A 64 -46.54 16.22 -58.56
C THR A 64 -47.95 16.43 -59.11
N GLU A 65 -48.96 16.56 -58.27
CA GLU A 65 -50.33 16.90 -58.67
C GLU A 65 -50.41 18.32 -59.24
N THR A 66 -49.73 19.28 -58.62
CA THR A 66 -49.62 20.66 -59.13
C THR A 66 -48.95 20.68 -60.50
N LEU A 67 -47.84 19.96 -60.68
CA LEU A 67 -47.16 19.84 -61.98
C LEU A 67 -47.98 19.06 -63.03
N ALA A 68 -48.74 18.04 -62.61
CA ALA A 68 -49.58 17.26 -63.52
C ALA A 68 -50.70 18.10 -64.15
N ARG A 69 -51.13 19.20 -63.53
CA ARG A 69 -52.12 20.13 -64.10
C ARG A 69 -51.68 20.81 -65.41
N PHE A 70 -50.38 20.84 -65.72
CA PHE A 70 -49.89 21.27 -67.04
C PHE A 70 -50.36 20.36 -68.19
N SER A 71 -50.76 19.12 -67.91
CA SER A 71 -51.32 18.21 -68.91
C SER A 71 -52.81 18.47 -69.23
N GLY A 72 -53.48 19.36 -68.49
CA GLY A 72 -54.88 19.74 -68.69
C GLY A 72 -55.08 20.99 -69.54
N GLU A 73 -56.32 21.49 -69.61
CA GLU A 73 -56.65 22.73 -70.33
C GLU A 73 -55.84 23.92 -69.80
N ARG A 74 -55.48 24.85 -70.69
CA ARG A 74 -54.59 25.99 -70.38
C ARG A 74 -55.10 26.90 -69.26
N SER A 75 -56.41 26.92 -69.03
CA SER A 75 -57.08 27.64 -67.94
C SER A 75 -56.79 27.06 -66.54
N GLN A 76 -56.29 25.82 -66.46
CA GLN A 76 -56.02 25.09 -65.22
C GLN A 76 -54.53 25.00 -64.89
N TRP A 77 -53.67 25.62 -65.71
CA TRP A 77 -52.24 25.60 -65.51
C TRP A 77 -51.89 26.33 -64.19
N PRO A 78 -51.02 25.75 -63.36
CA PRO A 78 -50.64 26.36 -62.10
C PRO A 78 -49.79 27.62 -62.34
N ASP A 79 -50.04 28.65 -61.55
CA ASP A 79 -49.20 29.85 -61.56
C ASP A 79 -47.80 29.53 -61.03
N ARG A 80 -46.82 30.33 -61.47
CA ARG A 80 -45.41 30.18 -61.07
C ARG A 80 -45.24 30.14 -59.55
N ASP A 81 -45.97 30.99 -58.84
CA ASP A 81 -45.84 31.11 -57.39
C ASP A 81 -46.38 29.88 -56.65
N ALA A 82 -47.44 29.23 -57.18
CA ALA A 82 -47.96 27.98 -56.63
C ALA A 82 -46.95 26.82 -56.74
N ILE A 83 -46.24 26.74 -57.87
CA ILE A 83 -45.18 25.72 -58.06
C ILE A 83 -44.01 25.98 -57.10
N ILE A 84 -43.62 27.25 -56.93
CA ILE A 84 -42.51 27.63 -56.05
C ILE A 84 -42.85 27.34 -54.59
N ASP A 85 -44.07 27.64 -54.15
CA ASP A 85 -44.52 27.39 -52.78
C ASP A 85 -44.59 25.90 -52.46
N ASP A 86 -45.14 25.08 -53.36
CA ASP A 86 -45.17 23.62 -53.21
C ASP A 86 -43.76 23.02 -53.21
N ALA A 87 -42.87 23.51 -54.08
CA ALA A 87 -41.48 23.07 -54.13
C ALA A 87 -40.72 23.44 -52.85
N ARG A 88 -40.98 24.62 -52.29
CA ARG A 88 -40.38 25.09 -51.02
C ARG A 88 -40.84 24.22 -49.85
N LEU A 89 -42.13 23.89 -49.78
CA LEU A 89 -42.68 23.01 -48.75
C LEU A 89 -42.10 21.59 -48.81
N PHE A 90 -41.95 21.04 -50.02
CA PHE A 90 -41.29 19.75 -50.22
C PHE A 90 -39.82 19.78 -49.78
N MET A 91 -39.05 20.78 -50.24
CA MET A 91 -37.63 20.92 -49.87
C MET A 91 -37.44 21.11 -48.37
N GLU A 92 -38.31 21.89 -47.73
CA GLU A 92 -38.27 22.08 -46.28
C GLU A 92 -38.54 20.77 -45.52
N ALA A 93 -39.50 19.96 -46.00
CA ALA A 93 -39.77 18.63 -45.45
C ALA A 93 -38.56 17.69 -45.61
N VAL A 94 -37.90 17.71 -46.77
CA VAL A 94 -36.69 16.90 -47.05
C VAL A 94 -35.51 17.32 -46.16
N VAL A 95 -35.24 18.62 -46.03
CA VAL A 95 -34.15 19.14 -45.18
C VAL A 95 -34.38 18.80 -43.70
N ARG A 96 -35.61 19.00 -43.19
CA ARG A 96 -35.94 18.62 -41.81
C ARG A 96 -35.81 17.11 -41.58
N PHE A 97 -36.21 16.28 -42.55
CA PHE A 97 -36.04 14.83 -42.49
C PHE A 97 -34.55 14.42 -42.44
N LEU A 98 -33.71 15.04 -43.28
CA LEU A 98 -32.26 14.75 -43.31
C LEU A 98 -31.54 15.17 -42.03
N ILE A 99 -31.83 16.37 -41.50
CA ILE A 99 -31.25 16.86 -40.24
C ILE A 99 -31.65 15.94 -39.08
N ARG A 100 -32.94 15.60 -38.96
CA ARG A 100 -33.44 14.73 -37.90
C ARG A 100 -32.90 13.31 -38.01
N ARG A 101 -32.80 12.73 -39.21
CA ARG A 101 -32.20 11.40 -39.42
C ARG A 101 -30.74 11.36 -38.98
N ARG A 102 -29.95 12.39 -39.29
CA ARG A 102 -28.55 12.49 -38.83
C ARG A 102 -28.46 12.64 -37.31
N LEU A 103 -29.31 13.47 -36.70
CA LEU A 103 -29.38 13.62 -35.24
C LEU A 103 -29.80 12.30 -34.56
N PHE A 104 -30.72 11.56 -35.16
CA PHE A 104 -31.15 10.25 -34.68
C PHE A 104 -30.00 9.24 -34.75
N MET A 105 -29.28 9.16 -35.88
CA MET A 105 -28.09 8.30 -35.96
C MET A 105 -27.05 8.70 -34.93
N LEU A 106 -26.81 9.99 -34.70
CA LEU A 106 -25.89 10.46 -33.66
C LEU A 106 -26.31 10.00 -32.26
N ILE A 107 -27.59 10.16 -31.90
CA ILE A 107 -28.11 9.73 -30.59
C ILE A 107 -28.00 8.21 -30.42
N PHE A 108 -28.32 7.43 -31.46
CA PHE A 108 -28.19 5.98 -31.42
C PHE A 108 -26.73 5.54 -31.37
N THR A 109 -25.81 6.23 -32.04
CA THR A 109 -24.37 5.96 -31.94
C THR A 109 -23.85 6.27 -30.54
N ILE A 110 -24.25 7.40 -29.94
CA ILE A 110 -23.88 7.74 -28.55
C ILE A 110 -24.43 6.69 -27.58
N LEU A 111 -25.68 6.26 -27.76
CA LEU A 111 -26.29 5.22 -26.91
C LEU A 111 -25.62 3.85 -27.10
N ALA A 112 -25.29 3.50 -28.34
CA ALA A 112 -24.56 2.29 -28.68
C ALA A 112 -23.13 2.30 -28.12
N LEU A 113 -22.49 3.47 -28.01
CA LEU A 113 -21.18 3.63 -27.41
C LEU A 113 -21.23 3.70 -25.87
N ALA A 114 -22.33 4.18 -25.30
CA ALA A 114 -22.52 4.27 -23.86
C ALA A 114 -22.51 2.91 -23.18
N ILE A 115 -23.03 1.87 -23.84
CA ILE A 115 -23.07 0.51 -23.28
C ILE A 115 -21.65 -0.08 -23.15
N PRO A 116 -20.80 -0.15 -24.20
CA PRO A 116 -19.40 -0.52 -24.08
C PRO A 116 -18.60 0.41 -23.16
N GLY A 117 -18.85 1.73 -23.21
CA GLY A 117 -18.17 2.69 -22.35
C GLY A 117 -18.43 2.44 -20.86
N MET A 118 -19.67 2.07 -20.50
CA MET A 118 -20.04 1.70 -19.14
C MET A 118 -19.41 0.36 -18.72
N GLN A 119 -19.30 -0.61 -19.63
CA GLN A 119 -18.60 -1.88 -19.36
C GLN A 119 -17.11 -1.66 -19.09
N VAL A 120 -16.44 -0.84 -19.89
CA VAL A 120 -15.03 -0.47 -19.70
C VAL A 120 -14.84 0.29 -18.38
N TRP A 121 -15.73 1.24 -18.08
CA TRP A 121 -15.68 1.97 -16.81
C TRP A 121 -15.85 1.06 -15.59
N LEU A 122 -16.77 0.09 -15.66
CA LEU A 122 -16.94 -0.91 -14.61
C LEU A 122 -15.70 -1.80 -14.46
N ALA A 123 -15.06 -2.20 -15.57
CA ALA A 123 -13.81 -2.96 -15.52
C ALA A 123 -12.67 -2.16 -14.87
N PHE A 124 -12.54 -0.87 -15.18
CA PHE A 124 -11.58 0.01 -14.49
C PHE A 124 -11.87 0.14 -13.00
N GLN A 125 -13.14 0.30 -12.60
CA GLN A 125 -13.53 0.34 -11.20
C GLN A 125 -13.25 -0.98 -10.47
N GLN A 126 -13.48 -2.11 -11.13
CA GLN A 126 -13.16 -3.44 -10.58
C GLN A 126 -11.66 -3.62 -10.38
N ASN A 127 -10.83 -3.24 -11.36
CA ASN A 127 -9.37 -3.31 -11.21
C ASN A 127 -8.89 -2.44 -10.05
N HIS A 128 -9.42 -1.22 -9.91
CA HIS A 128 -9.07 -0.33 -8.80
C HIS A 128 -9.47 -0.89 -7.43
N ILE A 129 -10.58 -1.63 -7.36
CA ILE A 129 -11.01 -2.32 -6.13
C ILE A 129 -10.08 -3.51 -5.84
N VAL A 130 -9.70 -4.29 -6.86
CA VAL A 130 -8.78 -5.43 -6.70
C VAL A 130 -7.38 -4.95 -6.27
N GLU A 131 -6.87 -3.88 -6.86
CA GLU A 131 -5.58 -3.27 -6.45
C GLU A 131 -5.61 -2.84 -4.99
N ARG A 132 -6.69 -2.19 -4.54
CA ARG A 132 -6.86 -1.79 -3.13
C ARG A 132 -7.05 -2.99 -2.19
N GLN A 133 -7.74 -4.03 -2.64
CA GLN A 133 -7.90 -5.26 -1.86
C GLN A 133 -6.58 -6.00 -1.72
N ASN A 134 -5.77 -6.09 -2.79
CA ASN A 134 -4.43 -6.66 -2.72
C ASN A 134 -3.55 -5.89 -1.74
N ALA A 135 -3.53 -4.56 -1.80
CA ALA A 135 -2.78 -3.75 -0.84
C ALA A 135 -3.24 -3.97 0.61
N MET A 136 -4.55 -4.16 0.84
CA MET A 136 -5.08 -4.44 2.18
C MET A 136 -4.74 -5.87 2.67
N PHE A 137 -4.79 -6.86 1.78
CA PHE A 137 -4.36 -8.23 2.09
C PHE A 137 -2.86 -8.29 2.39
N GLU A 138 -2.05 -7.55 1.66
CA GLU A 138 -0.61 -7.46 1.85
C GLU A 138 -0.27 -6.96 3.26
N ILE A 139 -0.95 -5.89 3.71
CA ILE A 139 -0.83 -5.37 5.09
C ILE A 139 -1.24 -6.42 6.13
N GLN A 140 -2.32 -7.17 5.90
CA GLN A 140 -2.74 -8.23 6.83
C GLN A 140 -1.76 -9.41 6.88
N VAL A 141 -1.17 -9.78 5.75
CA VAL A 141 -0.14 -10.82 5.72
C VAL A 141 1.13 -10.34 6.45
N TYR A 142 1.49 -9.05 6.32
CA TYR A 142 2.58 -8.46 7.10
C TYR A 142 2.33 -8.56 8.60
N ASP A 143 1.12 -8.22 9.04
CA ASP A 143 0.72 -8.31 10.44
C ASP A 143 0.71 -9.77 10.95
N VAL A 144 0.24 -10.73 10.14
CA VAL A 144 0.25 -12.16 10.50
C VAL A 144 1.68 -12.72 10.59
N VAL A 145 2.59 -12.30 9.70
CA VAL A 145 3.99 -12.73 9.73
C VAL A 145 4.74 -12.08 10.88
N ALA A 146 4.51 -10.78 11.14
CA ALA A 146 5.00 -10.09 12.31
C ALA A 146 4.49 -10.76 13.59
N SER A 147 3.18 -11.07 13.65
CA SER A 147 2.55 -11.81 14.75
C SER A 147 3.11 -13.22 14.92
N SER A 148 3.40 -13.94 13.83
CA SER A 148 4.04 -15.26 13.91
C SER A 148 5.49 -15.18 14.41
N LEU A 149 6.17 -14.07 14.19
CA LEU A 149 7.47 -13.75 14.77
C LEU A 149 7.37 -13.24 16.23
N THR A 150 6.23 -12.70 16.67
CA THR A 150 6.00 -12.28 18.08
C THR A 150 5.49 -13.42 18.96
N GLU A 151 4.49 -14.19 18.51
CA GLU A 151 3.72 -15.14 19.32
C GLU A 151 4.09 -16.61 19.04
N GLY A 152 4.80 -16.91 17.95
CA GLY A 152 5.23 -18.26 17.61
C GLY A 152 6.29 -18.83 18.56
N ASP A 153 6.39 -20.16 18.66
CA ASP A 153 7.48 -20.84 19.35
C ASP A 153 8.84 -20.57 18.66
N ARG A 154 9.97 -20.74 19.37
CA ARG A 154 11.34 -20.46 18.91
C ARG A 154 11.61 -21.01 17.50
N ASN A 155 11.16 -22.23 17.23
CA ASN A 155 11.32 -22.88 15.92
C ASN A 155 10.47 -22.22 14.82
N ALA A 156 9.23 -21.82 15.14
CA ALA A 156 8.38 -21.09 14.21
C ALA A 156 8.97 -19.72 13.88
N ARG A 157 9.49 -18.99 14.88
CA ARG A 157 10.16 -17.69 14.65
C ARG A 157 11.39 -17.82 13.76
N VAL A 158 12.23 -18.83 14.01
CA VAL A 158 13.44 -19.08 13.19
C VAL A 158 13.08 -19.50 11.76
N MET A 159 12.06 -20.33 11.59
CA MET A 159 11.60 -20.76 10.27
C MET A 159 10.98 -19.60 9.49
N THR A 160 10.11 -18.80 10.11
CA THR A 160 9.52 -17.61 9.50
C THR A 160 10.60 -16.60 9.11
N GLY A 161 11.57 -16.32 9.98
CA GLY A 161 12.70 -15.44 9.63
C GLY A 161 13.55 -15.99 8.48
N ALA A 162 13.77 -17.30 8.41
CA ALA A 162 14.50 -17.94 7.30
C ALA A 162 13.73 -17.89 5.98
N LEU A 163 12.40 -18.01 6.03
CA LEU A 163 11.53 -17.85 4.86
C LEU A 163 11.53 -16.39 4.39
N MET A 164 11.44 -15.43 5.31
CA MET A 164 11.47 -14.00 5.01
C MET A 164 12.79 -13.54 4.35
N ALA A 165 13.91 -14.16 4.70
CA ALA A 165 15.18 -13.88 4.04
C ALA A 165 15.19 -14.27 2.54
N ARG A 166 14.24 -15.13 2.12
CA ARG A 166 14.07 -15.62 0.74
C ARG A 166 12.82 -15.10 0.03
N THR A 167 11.99 -14.30 0.70
CA THR A 167 10.80 -13.69 0.08
C THR A 167 11.16 -12.50 -0.79
N GLU A 168 10.23 -12.11 -1.65
CA GLU A 168 10.36 -10.95 -2.53
C GLU A 168 10.77 -9.68 -1.75
N PRO A 169 11.58 -8.79 -2.34
CA PRO A 169 12.08 -7.57 -1.70
C PRO A 169 11.03 -6.72 -1.01
N GLY A 170 9.94 -6.42 -1.71
CA GLY A 170 8.85 -5.60 -1.17
C GLY A 170 8.16 -6.23 0.05
N PHE A 171 8.13 -7.57 0.13
CA PHE A 171 7.49 -8.25 1.26
C PHE A 171 8.25 -8.06 2.57
N LEU A 172 9.58 -8.26 2.53
CA LEU A 172 10.43 -8.06 3.71
C LEU A 172 10.45 -6.59 4.13
N GLU A 173 10.51 -5.66 3.17
CA GLU A 173 10.42 -4.23 3.42
C GLU A 173 9.09 -3.85 4.08
N GLY A 174 7.97 -4.39 3.61
CA GLY A 174 6.64 -4.18 4.19
C GLY A 174 6.56 -4.60 5.65
N VAL A 175 7.05 -5.79 6.00
CA VAL A 175 7.07 -6.26 7.41
C VAL A 175 7.97 -5.37 8.29
N VAL A 176 9.14 -4.97 7.79
CA VAL A 176 10.05 -4.08 8.52
C VAL A 176 9.40 -2.71 8.72
N ARG A 177 8.76 -2.18 7.69
CA ARG A 177 8.05 -0.91 7.80
C ARG A 177 6.98 -0.98 8.87
N GLU A 178 6.07 -1.96 8.82
CA GLU A 178 5.00 -2.09 9.81
C GLU A 178 5.54 -2.29 11.24
N THR A 179 6.63 -3.06 11.41
CA THR A 179 7.18 -3.33 12.74
C THR A 179 7.98 -2.16 13.32
N PHE A 180 8.68 -1.42 12.47
CA PHE A 180 9.58 -0.33 12.87
C PHE A 180 8.98 1.07 12.68
N ASP A 181 7.73 1.20 12.19
CA ASP A 181 7.05 2.48 12.04
C ASP A 181 6.81 3.15 13.42
N PRO A 182 7.38 4.34 13.65
CA PRO A 182 7.17 5.07 14.90
C PRO A 182 5.70 5.44 15.15
N SER A 183 4.90 5.63 14.10
CA SER A 183 3.48 5.98 14.20
C SER A 183 2.59 4.82 14.63
N LEU A 184 3.05 3.57 14.42
CA LEU A 184 2.40 2.36 14.91
C LEU A 184 2.92 1.93 16.29
N SER A 185 4.05 2.50 16.73
CA SER A 185 4.64 2.24 18.05
C SER A 185 3.85 2.81 19.24
N GLU A 186 2.83 3.65 18.99
CA GLU A 186 1.98 4.27 20.03
C GLU A 186 1.13 3.27 20.85
N VAL A 187 1.14 1.99 20.51
CA VAL A 187 0.38 0.95 21.23
C VAL A 187 0.97 0.64 22.62
N TYR A 188 2.19 1.06 22.94
CA TYR A 188 2.85 0.70 24.20
C TYR A 188 2.95 1.86 25.20
N ARG A 189 1.95 1.93 26.08
CA ARG A 189 1.94 2.89 27.19
C ARG A 189 3.15 2.67 28.12
N PRO A 190 3.89 3.72 28.50
CA PRO A 190 5.09 3.63 29.34
C PRO A 190 4.81 3.20 30.80
N GLU A 191 3.54 3.03 31.16
CA GLU A 191 3.07 2.80 32.53
C GLU A 191 2.38 1.43 32.61
N GLY A 192 2.96 0.51 33.40
CA GLY A 192 2.43 -0.83 33.63
C GLY A 192 3.39 -1.71 34.43
N VAL A 193 2.85 -2.69 35.18
CA VAL A 193 3.62 -3.60 36.04
C VAL A 193 4.64 -4.44 35.24
N ASP A 194 4.38 -4.68 33.94
CA ASP A 194 5.23 -5.48 33.05
C ASP A 194 5.99 -4.65 31.99
N ALA A 195 6.00 -3.32 32.11
CA ALA A 195 6.54 -2.44 31.06
C ALA A 195 8.02 -2.71 30.75
N LEU A 196 8.79 -3.20 31.72
CA LEU A 196 10.20 -3.56 31.56
C LEU A 196 10.38 -4.84 30.74
N GLN A 197 9.66 -5.90 31.12
CA GLN A 197 9.71 -7.19 30.45
C GLN A 197 9.25 -7.07 28.99
N ARG A 198 8.15 -6.36 28.73
CA ARG A 198 7.64 -6.15 27.37
C ARG A 198 8.61 -5.41 26.45
N ARG A 199 9.42 -4.49 27.00
CA ARG A 199 10.45 -3.78 26.21
C ARG A 199 11.61 -4.69 25.80
N LEU A 200 11.97 -5.63 26.67
CA LEU A 200 12.96 -6.66 26.37
C LEU A 200 12.40 -7.67 25.36
N GLU A 201 11.13 -8.08 25.52
CA GLU A 201 10.44 -8.94 24.55
C GLU A 201 10.32 -8.30 23.17
N ASP A 202 10.04 -7.00 23.09
CA ASP A 202 10.02 -6.26 21.82
C ASP A 202 11.41 -6.16 21.18
N ALA A 203 12.47 -5.95 21.97
CA ALA A 203 13.84 -6.00 21.46
C ALA A 203 14.21 -7.40 20.92
N ALA A 204 13.89 -8.44 21.68
CA ALA A 204 14.06 -9.84 21.27
C ALA A 204 13.32 -10.14 19.97
N HIS A 205 12.07 -9.69 19.85
CA HIS A 205 11.24 -9.85 18.65
C HIS A 205 11.90 -9.19 17.42
N ARG A 206 12.28 -7.91 17.55
CA ARG A 206 12.94 -7.18 16.47
C ARG A 206 14.25 -7.83 16.04
N GLY A 207 14.96 -8.48 16.96
CA GLY A 207 16.17 -9.27 16.66
C GLY A 207 15.97 -10.32 15.58
N TYR A 208 14.79 -10.95 15.50
CA TYR A 208 14.49 -11.91 14.43
C TYR A 208 14.35 -11.25 13.05
N LEU A 209 13.77 -10.05 12.99
CA LEU A 209 13.65 -9.27 11.75
C LEU A 209 15.00 -8.73 11.29
N VAL A 210 15.78 -8.19 12.23
CA VAL A 210 17.16 -7.74 11.96
C VAL A 210 17.99 -8.89 11.39
N ARG A 211 17.89 -10.09 11.99
CA ARG A 211 18.55 -11.29 11.48
C ARG A 211 18.06 -11.70 10.10
N ALA A 212 16.77 -11.58 9.81
CA ALA A 212 16.21 -11.92 8.50
C ALA A 212 16.73 -10.97 7.42
N LEU A 213 16.80 -9.66 7.71
CA LEU A 213 17.41 -8.66 6.84
C LEU A 213 18.89 -8.92 6.59
N ASP A 214 19.66 -9.16 7.66
CA ASP A 214 21.10 -9.44 7.55
C ASP A 214 21.37 -10.69 6.69
N ARG A 215 20.53 -11.73 6.83
CA ARG A 215 20.60 -12.93 5.99
C ARG A 215 20.12 -12.72 4.56
N ALA A 216 19.22 -11.77 4.31
CA ALA A 216 18.72 -11.49 2.98
C ALA A 216 19.83 -10.92 2.07
N ILE A 217 20.79 -10.17 2.63
CA ILE A 217 21.91 -9.57 1.88
C ILE A 217 22.71 -10.63 1.09
N PRO A 218 23.37 -11.63 1.72
CA PRO A 218 24.14 -12.63 0.97
C PRO A 218 23.27 -13.51 0.07
N ILE A 219 22.00 -13.76 0.44
CA ILE A 219 21.08 -14.55 -0.39
C ILE A 219 20.77 -13.82 -1.70
N ARG A 220 20.49 -12.51 -1.62
CA ARG A 220 20.11 -11.72 -2.80
C ARG A 220 21.31 -11.36 -3.66
N LEU A 221 22.48 -11.16 -3.06
CA LEU A 221 23.73 -10.97 -3.82
C LEU A 221 24.11 -12.20 -4.68
N ALA A 222 23.51 -13.37 -4.41
CA ALA A 222 23.67 -14.54 -5.29
C ALA A 222 22.87 -14.43 -6.60
N GLU A 223 21.89 -13.52 -6.67
CA GLU A 223 20.92 -13.42 -7.77
C GLU A 223 20.89 -12.02 -8.41
N ALA A 224 21.32 -10.98 -7.69
CA ALA A 224 21.31 -9.57 -8.11
C ALA A 224 22.65 -8.89 -7.82
N ASP A 225 22.91 -7.76 -8.48
CA ASP A 225 24.11 -6.97 -8.24
C ASP A 225 24.02 -6.13 -6.95
N VAL A 226 25.16 -5.57 -6.55
CA VAL A 226 25.30 -4.79 -5.30
C VAL A 226 24.37 -3.58 -5.28
N ASP A 227 24.24 -2.86 -6.39
CA ASP A 227 23.45 -1.63 -6.48
C ASP A 227 21.95 -1.94 -6.34
N GLU A 228 21.49 -3.01 -6.98
CA GLU A 228 20.13 -3.49 -6.86
C GLU A 228 19.80 -3.94 -5.44
N VAL A 229 20.67 -4.75 -4.81
CA VAL A 229 20.47 -5.21 -3.43
C VAL A 229 20.51 -4.02 -2.45
N HIS A 230 21.41 -3.06 -2.65
CA HIS A 230 21.46 -1.84 -1.85
C HIS A 230 20.17 -1.03 -1.99
N GLY A 231 19.70 -0.79 -3.21
CA GLY A 231 18.46 -0.07 -3.47
C GLY A 231 17.23 -0.73 -2.84
N GLN A 232 17.17 -2.06 -2.83
CA GLN A 232 16.07 -2.82 -2.23
C GLN A 232 16.06 -2.80 -0.69
N LEU A 233 17.22 -2.74 -0.05
CA LEU A 233 17.33 -2.92 1.41
C LEU A 233 17.64 -1.63 2.18
N ALA A 234 18.15 -0.59 1.53
CA ALA A 234 18.59 0.64 2.18
C ALA A 234 17.51 1.29 3.06
N ALA A 235 16.25 1.31 2.60
CA ALA A 235 15.13 1.88 3.35
C ALA A 235 14.81 1.07 4.62
N ALA A 236 14.74 -0.26 4.50
CA ALA A 236 14.52 -1.16 5.63
C ALA A 236 15.67 -1.08 6.65
N ASN A 237 16.92 -1.08 6.19
CA ASN A 237 18.11 -0.94 7.04
C ASN A 237 18.11 0.40 7.77
N ALA A 238 17.70 1.49 7.11
CA ALA A 238 17.58 2.81 7.73
C ALA A 238 16.61 2.82 8.92
N LEU A 239 15.45 2.15 8.79
CA LEU A 239 14.47 2.04 9.87
C LEU A 239 15.02 1.27 11.07
N VAL A 240 15.73 0.16 10.83
CA VAL A 240 16.37 -0.63 11.89
C VAL A 240 17.44 0.18 12.61
N ILE A 241 18.32 0.88 11.88
CA ILE A 241 19.38 1.70 12.47
C ILE A 241 18.79 2.84 13.32
N ALA A 242 17.72 3.48 12.83
CA ALA A 242 17.02 4.54 13.56
C ALA A 242 16.36 4.02 14.86
N ASP A 243 15.72 2.85 14.81
CA ASP A 243 15.13 2.20 15.99
C ASP A 243 16.20 1.78 17.01
N ALA A 244 17.29 1.18 16.53
CA ALA A 244 18.42 0.75 17.36
C ALA A 244 19.01 1.91 18.17
N ALA A 245 19.03 3.13 17.62
CA ALA A 245 19.50 4.33 18.31
C ALA A 245 18.71 4.62 19.60
N ALA A 246 17.41 4.34 19.64
CA ALA A 246 16.61 4.47 20.85
C ALA A 246 16.66 3.22 21.73
N ARG A 247 16.63 2.04 21.09
CA ARG A 247 16.39 0.76 21.75
C ARG A 247 17.61 0.20 22.46
N ILE A 248 18.80 0.24 21.85
CA ILE A 248 20.01 -0.30 22.48
C ILE A 248 20.30 0.40 23.82
N PRO A 249 20.30 1.76 23.91
CA PRO A 249 20.47 2.42 25.20
C PRO A 249 19.36 2.08 26.20
N ALA A 250 18.13 1.77 25.74
CA ALA A 250 17.05 1.36 26.62
C ALA A 250 17.30 -0.05 27.18
N VAL A 251 17.62 -1.03 26.33
CA VAL A 251 17.97 -2.40 26.71
C VAL A 251 19.10 -2.41 27.74
N LEU A 252 20.18 -1.67 27.48
CA LEU A 252 21.32 -1.58 28.40
C LEU A 252 20.92 -0.97 29.75
N ARG A 253 20.02 0.02 29.77
CA ARG A 253 19.49 0.57 31.04
C ARG A 253 18.64 -0.43 31.82
N LEU A 254 17.97 -1.36 31.13
CA LEU A 254 17.15 -2.40 31.76
C LEU A 254 17.99 -3.58 32.28
N GLY A 255 19.14 -3.85 31.66
CA GLY A 255 20.10 -4.89 32.09
C GLY A 255 20.95 -4.54 33.31
N ARG A 256 20.60 -3.50 34.07
CA ARG A 256 21.39 -3.05 35.23
C ARG A 256 21.53 -4.13 36.31
N PRO A 257 22.56 -4.04 37.16
CA PRO A 257 22.80 -5.00 38.23
C PRO A 257 21.57 -5.18 39.12
N GLY A 258 21.19 -6.43 39.36
CA GLY A 258 20.00 -6.78 40.16
C GLY A 258 18.68 -6.76 39.40
N ALA A 259 18.68 -6.56 38.08
CA ALA A 259 17.49 -6.74 37.26
C ALA A 259 17.05 -8.23 37.26
N ALA A 260 15.78 -8.48 37.58
CA ALA A 260 15.17 -9.80 37.48
C ALA A 260 14.69 -10.02 36.04
N ILE A 261 15.55 -10.61 35.20
CA ILE A 261 15.27 -10.91 33.80
C ILE A 261 15.23 -12.42 33.64
N ASP A 262 14.20 -12.92 32.95
CA ASP A 262 14.15 -14.33 32.57
C ASP A 262 15.35 -14.71 31.69
N GLY A 263 15.97 -15.86 31.96
CA GLY A 263 17.20 -16.27 31.26
C GLY A 263 17.01 -16.51 29.76
N ALA A 264 15.86 -17.04 29.35
CA ALA A 264 15.57 -17.25 27.93
C ALA A 264 15.31 -15.92 27.20
N LEU A 265 14.62 -14.99 27.87
CA LEU A 265 14.46 -13.63 27.35
C LEU A 265 15.80 -12.91 27.23
N ALA A 266 16.69 -13.04 28.22
CA ALA A 266 18.01 -12.44 28.19
C ALA A 266 18.84 -12.92 26.98
N GLU A 267 18.86 -14.23 26.72
CA GLU A 267 19.51 -14.81 25.54
C GLU A 267 18.95 -14.22 24.23
N GLN A 268 17.64 -14.01 24.13
CA GLN A 268 17.02 -13.44 22.92
C GLN A 268 17.39 -11.97 22.72
N VAL A 269 17.51 -11.20 23.81
CA VAL A 269 17.95 -9.80 23.76
C VAL A 269 19.44 -9.70 23.42
N ASP A 270 20.29 -10.61 23.91
CA ASP A 270 21.68 -10.71 23.49
C ASP A 270 21.79 -10.93 21.98
N ASN A 271 20.99 -11.87 21.45
CA ASN A 271 20.94 -12.13 20.01
C ASN A 271 20.48 -10.88 19.22
N TYR A 272 19.53 -10.10 19.74
CA TYR A 272 19.16 -8.82 19.11
C TYR A 272 20.36 -7.90 18.96
N LEU A 273 21.16 -7.69 20.02
CA LEU A 273 22.34 -6.83 19.97
C LEU A 273 23.35 -7.33 18.93
N VAL A 274 23.68 -8.63 18.96
CA VAL A 274 24.61 -9.24 18.00
C VAL A 274 24.10 -9.09 16.56
N HIS A 275 22.81 -9.31 16.31
CA HIS A 275 22.23 -9.16 14.97
C HIS A 275 22.25 -7.72 14.48
N VAL A 276 22.08 -6.73 15.35
CA VAL A 276 22.23 -5.31 14.97
C VAL A 276 23.67 -5.01 14.55
N GLY A 277 24.66 -5.53 15.27
CA GLY A 277 26.08 -5.38 14.92
C GLY A 277 26.41 -5.99 13.56
N SER A 278 25.94 -7.22 13.32
CA SER A 278 26.06 -7.91 12.04
C SER A 278 25.41 -7.13 10.89
N LEU A 279 24.17 -6.66 11.08
CA LEU A 279 23.48 -5.85 10.08
C LEU A 279 24.20 -4.53 9.79
N LEU A 280 24.71 -3.84 10.81
CA LEU A 280 25.49 -2.61 10.63
C LEU A 280 26.75 -2.84 9.79
N ALA A 281 27.45 -3.95 10.03
CA ALA A 281 28.62 -4.36 9.26
C ALA A 281 28.24 -4.66 7.80
N SER A 282 27.20 -5.48 7.60
CA SER A 282 26.69 -5.83 6.27
C SER A 282 26.20 -4.60 5.48
N ASP A 283 25.44 -3.68 6.11
CA ASP A 283 24.97 -2.45 5.47
C ASP A 283 26.11 -1.49 5.15
N ALA A 284 27.13 -1.39 6.02
CA ALA A 284 28.32 -0.57 5.76
C ALA A 284 29.09 -1.08 4.52
N ARG A 285 29.30 -2.40 4.43
CA ARG A 285 29.94 -3.02 3.26
C ARG A 285 29.13 -2.81 1.99
N LEU A 286 27.81 -3.04 2.06
CA LEU A 286 26.91 -2.90 0.93
C LEU A 286 26.88 -1.44 0.43
N ALA A 287 26.76 -0.47 1.34
CA ALA A 287 26.80 0.95 1.01
C ALA A 287 28.14 1.38 0.43
N ARG A 288 29.27 0.88 0.98
CA ARG A 288 30.60 1.16 0.43
C ARG A 288 30.77 0.60 -0.98
N ALA A 289 30.36 -0.64 -1.21
CA ALA A 289 30.44 -1.27 -2.52
C ALA A 289 29.54 -0.58 -3.57
N ALA A 290 28.40 -0.03 -3.14
CA ALA A 290 27.50 0.79 -3.95
C ALA A 290 27.95 2.27 -4.10
N GLY A 291 29.08 2.67 -3.49
CA GLY A 291 29.56 4.06 -3.53
C GLY A 291 28.78 5.06 -2.66
N GLU A 292 27.91 4.58 -1.76
CA GLU A 292 27.00 5.33 -0.89
C GLU A 292 27.44 5.32 0.59
N GLU A 293 28.73 5.12 0.86
CA GLU A 293 29.28 5.05 2.24
C GLU A 293 28.95 6.30 3.07
N GLY A 294 28.96 7.49 2.44
CA GLY A 294 28.57 8.74 3.11
C GLY A 294 27.13 8.71 3.60
N ALA A 295 26.20 8.16 2.81
CA ALA A 295 24.80 8.04 3.19
C ALA A 295 24.63 7.06 4.37
N PHE A 296 25.39 5.97 4.40
CA PHE A 296 25.43 5.07 5.56
C PHE A 296 25.81 5.81 6.85
N TRP A 297 26.90 6.57 6.85
CA TRP A 297 27.36 7.29 8.04
C TRP A 297 26.36 8.36 8.51
N VAL A 298 25.66 9.03 7.59
CA VAL A 298 24.56 9.95 7.94
C VAL A 298 23.44 9.22 8.69
N ARG A 299 23.05 8.02 8.24
CA ARG A 299 22.02 7.20 8.90
C ARG A 299 22.50 6.64 10.25
N ALA A 300 23.77 6.23 10.35
CA ALA A 300 24.33 5.64 11.55
C ALA A 300 24.67 6.67 12.65
N ARG A 301 24.85 7.95 12.29
CA ARG A 301 25.23 9.01 13.24
C ARG A 301 24.34 9.07 14.50
N PRO A 302 22.99 9.09 14.42
CA PRO A 302 22.15 9.18 15.61
C PRO A 302 22.31 8.00 16.58
N LEU A 303 22.64 6.81 16.06
CA LEU A 303 22.95 5.64 16.88
C LEU A 303 24.24 5.89 17.67
N PHE A 304 25.33 6.25 16.99
CA PHE A 304 26.61 6.48 17.65
C PHE A 304 26.64 7.72 18.54
N GLU A 305 25.86 8.76 18.25
CA GLU A 305 25.67 9.91 19.16
C GLU A 305 25.15 9.48 20.54
N ARG A 306 24.35 8.40 20.59
CA ARG A 306 23.79 7.86 21.82
C ARG A 306 24.64 6.78 22.45
N LEU A 307 25.31 5.95 21.65
CA LEU A 307 26.18 4.87 22.13
C LEU A 307 27.55 5.36 22.59
N ALA A 308 28.14 6.34 21.90
CA ALA A 308 29.50 6.81 22.16
C ALA A 308 29.74 7.23 23.63
N PRO A 309 28.86 8.07 24.26
CA PRO A 309 29.04 8.46 25.66
C PRO A 309 28.45 7.45 26.66
N LEU A 310 27.77 6.39 26.19
CA LEU A 310 27.04 5.47 27.06
C LEU A 310 28.02 4.60 27.85
N ARG A 311 27.99 4.75 29.17
CA ARG A 311 28.75 3.91 30.10
C ARG A 311 27.88 2.75 30.57
N VAL A 312 28.41 1.54 30.43
CA VAL A 312 27.74 0.30 30.82
C VAL A 312 28.47 -0.29 32.02
N GLU A 313 27.72 -0.65 33.07
CA GLU A 313 28.29 -1.31 34.25
C GLU A 313 28.90 -2.68 33.87
N PRO A 314 30.00 -3.14 34.50
CA PRO A 314 30.63 -4.43 34.18
C PRO A 314 29.70 -5.64 34.33
N ASP A 315 28.84 -5.59 35.34
CA ASP A 315 27.87 -6.61 35.74
C ASP A 315 26.48 -6.40 35.12
N ASN A 316 26.39 -5.58 34.07
CA ASN A 316 25.19 -5.47 33.27
C ASN A 316 24.92 -6.78 32.53
N ALA A 317 23.67 -7.24 32.53
CA ALA A 317 23.26 -8.51 31.93
C ALA A 317 23.58 -8.61 30.42
N PHE A 318 23.63 -7.48 29.72
CA PHE A 318 23.83 -7.40 28.27
C PHE A 318 25.19 -6.83 27.86
N SER A 319 26.12 -6.64 28.82
CA SER A 319 27.41 -5.99 28.55
C SER A 319 28.25 -6.75 27.54
N VAL A 320 28.28 -8.09 27.63
CA VAL A 320 29.06 -8.96 26.74
C VAL A 320 28.51 -8.90 25.32
N ALA A 321 27.20 -9.05 25.13
CA ALA A 321 26.59 -8.97 23.80
C ALA A 321 26.74 -7.58 23.16
N TYR A 322 26.68 -6.51 23.97
CA TYR A 322 26.95 -5.16 23.49
C TYR A 322 28.41 -4.95 23.09
N GLN A 323 29.36 -5.53 23.84
CA GLN A 323 30.77 -5.55 23.46
C GLN A 323 30.96 -6.29 22.14
N THR A 324 30.45 -7.52 22.01
CA THR A 324 30.53 -8.30 20.77
C THR A 324 29.92 -7.56 19.57
N MET A 325 28.75 -6.93 19.75
CA MET A 325 28.11 -6.11 18.70
C MET A 325 29.05 -5.02 18.17
N LEU A 326 29.73 -4.30 19.07
CA LEU A 326 30.66 -3.23 18.69
C LEU A 326 31.95 -3.78 18.08
N GLU A 327 32.50 -4.85 18.66
CA GLU A 327 33.71 -5.51 18.18
C GLU A 327 33.53 -6.03 16.77
N ASP A 328 32.45 -6.78 16.53
CA ASP A 328 32.13 -7.34 15.21
C ASP A 328 32.01 -6.21 14.17
N PHE A 329 31.27 -5.15 14.48
CA PHE A 329 31.12 -4.00 13.59
C PHE A 329 32.45 -3.31 13.27
N PHE A 330 33.26 -2.99 14.28
CA PHE A 330 34.51 -2.26 14.07
C PHE A 330 35.58 -3.12 13.40
N ILE A 331 35.73 -4.38 13.80
CA ILE A 331 36.63 -5.31 13.12
C ILE A 331 36.24 -5.37 11.65
N ASP A 332 34.96 -5.53 11.36
CA ASP A 332 34.48 -5.63 10.00
C ASP A 332 34.79 -4.38 9.14
N LEU A 333 34.53 -3.21 9.72
CA LEU A 333 34.84 -1.93 9.11
C LEU A 333 36.34 -1.77 8.79
N ALA A 334 37.21 -2.38 9.58
CA ALA A 334 38.65 -2.39 9.32
C ALA A 334 39.04 -3.34 8.19
N LEU A 335 38.40 -4.52 8.15
CA LEU A 335 38.71 -5.57 7.20
C LEU A 335 38.22 -5.27 5.80
N GLU A 336 37.18 -4.43 5.65
CA GLU A 336 36.77 -3.92 4.35
C GLU A 336 36.40 -5.06 3.37
N GLY A 337 35.80 -6.14 3.89
CA GLY A 337 35.41 -7.31 3.10
C GLY A 337 34.30 -7.02 2.08
N GLU A 338 34.26 -7.82 1.01
CA GLU A 338 33.20 -7.73 0.01
C GLU A 338 31.81 -8.06 0.63
N PRO A 339 30.72 -7.48 0.10
CA PRO A 339 29.37 -7.85 0.51
C PRO A 339 29.12 -9.36 0.32
N GLY A 340 28.56 -10.02 1.34
CA GLY A 340 28.17 -11.44 1.28
C GLY A 340 29.29 -12.46 1.53
N GLU A 341 30.55 -12.04 1.62
CA GLU A 341 31.68 -12.92 1.95
C GLU A 341 32.19 -12.67 3.38
N PRO A 342 32.63 -13.69 4.14
CA PRO A 342 33.23 -13.46 5.44
C PRO A 342 34.55 -12.68 5.30
N ALA A 343 34.68 -11.55 6.00
CA ALA A 343 35.90 -10.76 5.99
C ALA A 343 37.04 -11.51 6.71
N ALA A 344 38.21 -11.58 6.09
CA ALA A 344 39.36 -12.28 6.63
C ALA A 344 40.34 -11.30 7.29
N LEU A 345 40.88 -11.67 8.46
CA LEU A 345 41.85 -10.85 9.20
C LEU A 345 43.16 -10.58 8.42
N ALA A 346 43.47 -11.37 7.38
CA ALA A 346 44.59 -11.16 6.46
C ALA A 346 45.94 -10.84 7.14
N GLY A 347 46.24 -11.49 8.28
CA GLY A 347 47.49 -11.31 9.03
C GLY A 347 47.46 -10.23 10.12
N ARG A 348 46.33 -9.54 10.32
CA ARG A 348 46.09 -8.63 11.46
C ARG A 348 45.61 -9.43 12.68
N THR A 349 45.92 -8.94 13.89
CA THR A 349 45.25 -9.45 15.11
C THR A 349 43.86 -8.81 15.25
N PRO A 350 42.90 -9.46 15.95
CA PRO A 350 41.59 -8.86 16.22
C PRO A 350 41.68 -7.47 16.86
N GLU A 351 42.63 -7.26 17.77
CA GLU A 351 42.82 -5.98 18.46
C GLU A 351 43.32 -4.87 17.51
N GLN A 352 44.17 -5.23 16.54
CA GLN A 352 44.62 -4.31 15.50
C GLN A 352 43.46 -3.91 14.59
N ALA A 353 42.67 -4.88 14.13
CA ALA A 353 41.49 -4.62 13.31
C ALA A 353 40.47 -3.77 14.06
N LEU A 354 40.19 -4.09 15.33
CA LEU A 354 39.31 -3.31 16.19
C LEU A 354 39.75 -1.84 16.31
N GLY A 355 41.05 -1.61 16.54
CA GLY A 355 41.64 -0.28 16.63
C GLY A 355 41.53 0.52 15.32
N GLU A 356 41.82 -0.12 14.19
CA GLU A 356 41.67 0.46 12.84
C GLU A 356 40.22 0.83 12.54
N GLY A 357 39.28 -0.07 12.85
CA GLY A 357 37.86 0.15 12.62
C GLY A 357 37.29 1.28 13.45
N LEU A 358 37.62 1.30 14.74
CA LEU A 358 37.23 2.40 15.63
C LEU A 358 37.81 3.74 15.14
N ALA A 359 39.04 3.76 14.63
CA ALA A 359 39.64 4.96 14.05
C ALA A 359 38.89 5.43 12.78
N LYS A 360 38.48 4.51 11.90
CA LYS A 360 37.66 4.82 10.72
C LYS A 360 36.30 5.41 11.12
N ALA A 361 35.61 4.78 12.07
CA ALA A 361 34.33 5.28 12.56
C ALA A 361 34.46 6.69 13.18
N ARG A 362 35.54 6.93 13.94
CA ARG A 362 35.85 8.26 14.50
C ARG A 362 36.08 9.31 13.43
N ALA A 363 36.81 8.95 12.36
CA ALA A 363 37.07 9.84 11.25
C ALA A 363 35.78 10.19 10.47
N ALA A 364 34.92 9.20 10.23
CA ALA A 364 33.66 9.40 9.51
C ALA A 364 32.63 10.21 10.30
N LEU A 365 32.49 9.96 11.61
CA LEU A 365 31.44 10.56 12.42
C LEU A 365 31.85 11.90 13.04
N GLY A 366 33.11 12.06 13.47
CA GLY A 366 33.65 13.30 14.02
C GLY A 366 32.94 13.85 15.28
N GLY A 367 33.68 14.50 16.19
CA GLY A 367 33.09 15.32 17.27
C GLY A 367 32.25 14.60 18.33
N LEU A 368 32.16 13.26 18.32
CA LEU A 368 31.46 12.49 19.36
C LEU A 368 32.36 12.22 20.58
N ASP A 369 31.76 12.11 21.76
CA ASP A 369 32.45 11.60 22.96
C ASP A 369 32.48 10.07 22.93
N TRP A 370 33.62 9.50 22.54
CA TRP A 370 33.83 8.06 22.44
C TRP A 370 34.20 7.36 23.76
N SER A 371 34.09 8.05 24.90
CA SER A 371 34.56 7.53 26.19
C SER A 371 33.83 6.24 26.63
N GLY A 372 32.53 6.12 26.37
CA GLY A 372 31.73 4.95 26.69
C GLY A 372 32.10 3.73 25.84
N VAL A 373 32.17 3.90 24.51
CA VAL A 373 32.63 2.85 23.60
C VAL A 373 34.05 2.40 23.93
N THR A 374 34.97 3.34 24.19
CA THR A 374 36.36 3.01 24.55
C THR A 374 36.43 2.26 25.89
N GLN A 375 35.57 2.60 26.86
CA GLN A 375 35.49 1.87 28.12
C GLN A 375 35.04 0.43 27.94
N VAL A 376 34.06 0.18 27.06
CA VAL A 376 33.54 -1.18 26.81
C VAL A 376 34.57 -2.01 26.06
N MET A 377 35.28 -1.44 25.09
CA MET A 377 36.32 -2.15 24.32
C MET A 377 37.63 -2.39 25.09
N ALA A 378 37.83 -1.77 26.25
CA ALA A 378 39.03 -1.94 27.07
C ALA A 378 38.89 -3.06 28.13
N ARG A 379 37.74 -3.75 28.16
CA ARG A 379 37.46 -4.88 29.04
C ARG A 379 37.73 -6.18 28.29
#